data_AF-A0A2E6PGM6-F1
#
_entry.id   AF-A0A2E6PGM6-F1
#
_cell.length_a   1.000
_cell.length_b   1.000
_cell.length_c   1.000
_cell.angle_alpha   90.00
_cell.angle_beta   90.00
_cell.angle_gamma   90.00
#
_symmetry.space_group_name_H-M   'P 1'
#
loop_
_entity.id
_entity.type
_entity.pdbx_description
1 polymer ?
#
loop_
_entity_poly.entity_id
_entity_poly.type
_entity_poly.pdbx_seq_one_letter_code
_entity_poly.pdbx_strand_id
1 'polypeptide(L)'
;MNEYDSARILDLLKESQDATVVDDPAEADLLLLNTCSIREKAQEKVFHQLGRWRGLKKANPKVKIAVGGCVASQEGEAIGKRAPYVDVVFGPQTLHRLPEMLAEAKSESPVVDISFPEIEKFDRLPQPLANSCQAYLTVMEGC
;
A
#
# COMPACT_ATOMS: atom_id res chain seq x y z
N MET A 1 7.30 -0.43 -12.42
CA MET A 1 6.12 0.25 -11.85
C MET A 1 6.06 -0.01 -10.35
N ASN A 2 5.75 -1.22 -9.88
CA ASN A 2 5.63 -1.48 -8.44
C ASN A 2 6.87 -1.16 -7.59
N GLU A 3 8.10 -1.41 -8.08
CA GLU A 3 9.31 -1.01 -7.36
C GLU A 3 9.41 0.51 -7.19
N TYR A 4 9.10 1.26 -8.25
CA TYR A 4 9.02 2.72 -8.21
C TYR A 4 7.93 3.16 -7.25
N ASP A 5 6.70 2.66 -7.40
CA ASP A 5 5.57 3.02 -6.54
C ASP A 5 5.85 2.70 -5.07
N SER A 6 6.49 1.58 -4.76
CA SER A 6 6.90 1.21 -3.40
C SER A 6 7.92 2.20 -2.83
N ALA A 7 8.91 2.63 -3.63
CA ALA A 7 9.85 3.67 -3.21
C ALA A 7 9.12 5.00 -2.97
N ARG A 8 8.19 5.37 -3.85
CA ARG A 8 7.36 6.58 -3.71
C ARG A 8 6.48 6.57 -2.47
N ILE A 9 5.89 5.42 -2.15
CA ILE A 9 5.12 5.19 -0.93
C ILE A 9 6.00 5.38 0.31
N LEU A 10 7.22 4.84 0.29
CA LEU A 10 8.15 5.03 1.40
C LEU A 10 8.54 6.50 1.59
N ASP A 11 8.83 7.22 0.50
CA ASP A 11 9.14 8.65 0.56
C ASP A 11 7.96 9.45 1.16
N LEU A 12 6.73 9.16 0.73
CA LEU A 12 5.52 9.78 1.28
C LEU A 12 5.37 9.54 2.78
N LEU A 13 5.55 8.30 3.24
CA LEU A 13 5.41 7.94 4.65
C LEU A 13 6.55 8.52 5.51
N LYS A 14 7.76 8.63 4.96
CA LYS A 14 8.87 9.33 5.60
C LYS A 14 8.56 10.80 5.82
N GLU A 15 8.10 11.50 4.79
CA GLU A 15 7.84 12.94 4.89
C GLU A 15 6.62 13.27 5.75
N SER A 16 5.57 12.44 5.69
CA SER A 16 4.32 12.71 6.40
C SER A 16 4.25 12.16 7.82
N GLN A 17 4.97 11.08 8.12
CA GLN A 17 4.82 10.30 9.36
C GLN A 17 6.16 9.81 9.94
N ASP A 18 7.30 10.32 9.46
CA ASP A 18 8.65 9.92 9.90
C ASP A 18 8.90 8.40 9.85
N ALA A 19 8.28 7.72 8.87
CA ALA A 19 8.33 6.27 8.78
C ALA A 19 9.75 5.73 8.49
N THR A 20 10.08 4.59 9.08
CA THR A 20 11.32 3.85 8.82
C THR A 20 11.02 2.41 8.44
N VAL A 21 11.92 1.79 7.68
CA VAL A 21 11.78 0.39 7.29
C VAL A 21 12.39 -0.48 8.38
N VAL A 22 11.67 -1.53 8.76
CA VAL A 22 12.14 -2.57 9.70
C VAL A 22 12.26 -3.90 8.97
N ASP A 23 13.21 -4.72 9.42
CA ASP A 23 13.45 -6.05 8.84
C ASP A 23 12.49 -7.11 9.39
N ASP A 24 12.07 -6.96 10.66
CA ASP A 24 11.10 -7.86 11.30
C ASP A 24 9.67 -7.27 11.20
N PRO A 25 8.74 -7.95 10.51
CA PRO A 25 7.33 -7.55 10.47
C PRO A 25 6.66 -7.44 11.85
N ALA A 26 7.17 -8.13 12.87
CA ALA A 26 6.63 -8.06 14.23
C ALA A 26 6.92 -6.73 14.94
N GLU A 27 7.94 -6.00 14.49
CA GLU A 27 8.32 -4.68 15.01
C GLU A 27 7.61 -3.53 14.29
N ALA A 28 6.90 -3.82 13.19
CA ALA A 28 6.28 -2.80 12.35
C ALA A 28 4.99 -2.24 12.96
N ASP A 29 4.82 -0.92 12.87
CA ASP A 29 3.53 -0.23 13.11
C ASP A 29 2.63 -0.23 11.87
N LEU A 30 3.19 -0.47 10.68
CA LEU A 30 2.50 -0.55 9.41
C LEU A 30 3.05 -1.70 8.57
N LEU A 31 2.16 -2.59 8.12
CA LEU A 31 2.44 -3.64 7.15
C LEU A 31 1.82 -3.26 5.82
N LEU A 32 2.65 -3.08 4.78
CA LEU A 32 2.19 -2.62 3.46
C LEU A 32 2.49 -3.66 2.37
N LEU A 33 1.48 -3.98 1.57
CA LEU A 33 1.62 -4.89 0.44
C LEU A 33 1.25 -4.18 -0.87
N ASN A 34 2.25 -3.87 -1.70
CA ASN A 34 2.02 -3.32 -3.04
C ASN A 34 1.94 -4.44 -4.10
N THR A 35 0.77 -4.61 -4.71
CA THR A 35 0.40 -5.81 -5.48
C THR A 35 0.41 -5.56 -6.99
N CYS A 36 0.65 -6.63 -7.76
CA CYS A 36 0.61 -6.60 -9.23
C CYS A 36 -0.32 -7.73 -9.71
N SER A 37 -1.08 -7.51 -10.78
CA SER A 37 -2.10 -8.44 -11.28
C SER A 37 -1.67 -9.26 -12.51
N ILE A 38 -0.47 -9.01 -13.06
CA ILE A 38 -0.01 -9.68 -14.30
C ILE A 38 0.45 -11.13 -14.09
N ARG A 39 0.57 -11.58 -12.85
CA ARG A 39 1.10 -12.91 -12.51
C ARG A 39 -0.05 -13.86 -12.20
N GLU A 40 0.11 -15.12 -12.59
CA GLU A 40 -0.80 -16.17 -12.17
C GLU A 40 -0.86 -16.25 -10.64
N LYS A 41 -2.07 -16.46 -10.12
CA LYS A 41 -2.38 -16.58 -8.69
C LYS A 41 -2.01 -15.35 -7.85
N ALA A 42 -2.02 -14.16 -8.45
CA ALA A 42 -1.68 -12.93 -7.74
C ALA A 42 -2.64 -12.67 -6.56
N GLN A 43 -3.93 -12.89 -6.76
CA GLN A 43 -4.97 -12.75 -5.74
C GLN A 43 -4.73 -13.71 -4.57
N GLU A 44 -4.49 -14.99 -4.83
CA GLU A 44 -4.24 -16.01 -3.82
C GLU A 44 -2.99 -15.68 -3.00
N LYS A 45 -1.93 -15.16 -3.62
CA LYS A 45 -0.73 -14.73 -2.92
C LYS A 45 -1.00 -13.55 -1.98
N VAL A 46 -1.84 -12.60 -2.39
CA VAL A 46 -2.27 -11.49 -1.53
C VAL A 46 -2.99 -12.01 -0.30
N PHE A 47 -4.01 -12.86 -0.48
CA PHE A 47 -4.76 -13.40 0.66
C PHE A 47 -3.93 -14.35 1.54
N HIS A 48 -3.00 -15.08 0.96
CA HIS A 48 -2.03 -15.88 1.73
C HIS A 48 -1.15 -14.98 2.61
N GLN A 49 -0.63 -13.87 2.08
CA GLN A 49 0.15 -12.90 2.85
C GLN A 49 -0.68 -12.26 3.97
N LEU A 50 -1.90 -11.80 3.66
CA LEU A 50 -2.82 -11.23 4.64
C LEU A 50 -3.15 -12.23 5.76
N GLY A 51 -3.33 -13.51 5.41
CA GLY A 51 -3.52 -14.58 6.39
C GLY A 51 -2.36 -14.70 7.39
N ARG A 52 -1.11 -14.50 6.95
CA ARG A 52 0.06 -14.47 7.85
C ARG A 52 0.03 -13.24 8.78
N TRP A 53 -0.27 -12.07 8.24
CA TRP A 53 -0.33 -10.82 9.01
C TRP A 53 -1.50 -10.74 9.98
N ARG A 54 -2.56 -11.53 9.78
CA ARG A 54 -3.64 -11.66 10.76
C ARG A 54 -3.12 -12.04 12.15
N GLY A 55 -2.08 -12.87 12.23
CA GLY A 55 -1.45 -13.23 13.51
C GLY A 55 -0.80 -12.02 14.19
N LEU A 56 -0.08 -11.20 13.42
CA LEU A 56 0.58 -9.99 13.90
C LEU A 56 -0.42 -8.94 14.40
N LYS A 57 -1.50 -8.69 13.63
CA LYS A 57 -2.59 -7.79 14.05
C LYS A 57 -3.30 -8.26 15.30
N LYS A 58 -3.45 -9.58 15.49
CA LYS A 58 -4.01 -10.14 16.73
C LYS A 58 -3.08 -9.93 17.93
N ALA A 59 -1.78 -10.06 17.74
CA ALA A 59 -0.79 -9.85 18.79
C ALA A 59 -0.67 -8.36 19.16
N ASN A 60 -0.72 -7.47 18.17
CA ASN A 60 -0.72 -6.03 18.35
C ASN A 60 -1.86 -5.39 17.54
N PRO A 61 -3.03 -5.11 18.14
CA PRO A 61 -4.15 -4.48 17.42
C PRO A 61 -3.85 -3.09 16.84
N LYS A 62 -2.77 -2.44 17.27
CA LYS A 62 -2.37 -1.11 16.80
C LYS A 62 -1.67 -1.15 15.44
N VAL A 63 -1.06 -2.27 15.04
CA VAL A 63 -0.39 -2.36 13.72
C VAL A 63 -1.41 -2.13 12.62
N LYS A 64 -1.13 -1.29 11.63
CA LYS A 64 -2.00 -1.08 10.47
C LYS A 64 -1.60 -2.00 9.32
N ILE A 65 -2.57 -2.44 8.53
CA ILE A 65 -2.35 -3.25 7.32
C ILE A 65 -2.91 -2.48 6.12
N ALA A 66 -2.05 -2.19 5.15
CA ALA A 66 -2.41 -1.52 3.90
C ALA A 66 -2.13 -2.42 2.68
N VAL A 67 -3.06 -2.46 1.73
CA VAL A 67 -2.93 -3.22 0.48
C VAL A 67 -3.09 -2.28 -0.71
N GLY A 68 -2.05 -2.18 -1.53
CA GLY A 68 -1.94 -1.28 -2.66
C GLY A 68 -1.83 -1.99 -4.01
N GLY A 69 -1.98 -1.25 -5.10
CA GLY A 69 -1.62 -1.70 -6.45
C GLY A 69 -2.74 -2.43 -7.20
N CYS A 70 -2.39 -3.14 -8.29
CA CYS A 70 -3.39 -3.57 -9.27
C CYS A 70 -4.37 -4.64 -8.74
N VAL A 71 -3.93 -5.58 -7.90
CA VAL A 71 -4.85 -6.57 -7.30
C VAL A 71 -5.75 -5.87 -6.29
N ALA A 72 -5.22 -4.89 -5.55
CA ALA A 72 -6.01 -4.08 -4.64
C ALA A 72 -7.15 -3.34 -5.37
N SER A 73 -6.87 -2.76 -6.55
CA SER A 73 -7.90 -2.14 -7.39
C SER A 73 -8.91 -3.14 -7.97
N GLN A 74 -8.49 -4.35 -8.31
CA GLN A 74 -9.38 -5.38 -8.86
C GLN A 74 -10.34 -5.95 -7.80
N GLU A 75 -9.83 -6.21 -6.59
CA GLU A 75 -10.63 -6.77 -5.50
C GLU A 75 -11.40 -5.68 -4.73
N GLY A 76 -10.81 -4.50 -4.55
CA GLY A 76 -11.42 -3.36 -3.88
C GLY A 76 -12.03 -3.70 -2.52
N GLU A 77 -13.32 -3.41 -2.37
CA GLU A 77 -14.09 -3.71 -1.16
C GLU A 77 -14.16 -5.22 -0.83
N ALA A 78 -13.97 -6.11 -1.81
CA ALA A 78 -13.96 -7.56 -1.55
C ALA A 78 -12.81 -7.97 -0.64
N ILE A 79 -11.71 -7.20 -0.61
CA ILE A 79 -10.63 -7.38 0.37
C ILE A 79 -11.17 -7.21 1.78
N GLY A 80 -11.93 -6.15 2.05
CA GLY A 80 -12.50 -5.91 3.38
C GLY A 80 -13.44 -7.02 3.84
N LYS A 81 -14.21 -7.60 2.92
CA LYS A 81 -15.10 -8.73 3.23
C LYS A 81 -14.34 -10.01 3.59
N ARG A 82 -13.23 -10.29 2.91
CA ARG A 82 -12.43 -11.52 3.08
C ARG A 82 -11.33 -11.40 4.15
N ALA A 83 -10.82 -10.19 4.35
CA ALA A 83 -9.76 -9.84 5.27
C ALA A 83 -10.16 -8.56 6.04
N PRO A 84 -11.13 -8.64 6.97
CA PRO A 84 -11.67 -7.48 7.69
C PRO A 84 -10.66 -6.82 8.66
N TYR A 85 -9.46 -7.37 8.77
CA TYR A 85 -8.34 -6.83 9.55
C TYR A 85 -7.41 -5.95 8.71
N VAL A 86 -7.71 -5.73 7.42
CA VAL A 86 -7.06 -4.73 6.58
C VAL A 86 -7.64 -3.36 6.90
N ASP A 87 -6.77 -2.37 7.09
CA ASP A 87 -7.16 -1.01 7.47
C ASP A 87 -7.29 -0.09 6.25
N VAL A 88 -6.47 -0.30 5.20
CA VAL A 88 -6.45 0.55 4.00
C VAL A 88 -6.30 -0.27 2.72
N VAL A 89 -7.08 0.07 1.70
CA VAL A 89 -6.97 -0.48 0.33
C VAL A 89 -6.85 0.68 -0.65
N PHE A 90 -5.76 0.75 -1.42
CA PHE A 90 -5.52 1.83 -2.36
C PHE A 90 -5.11 1.33 -3.75
N GLY A 91 -5.43 2.11 -4.79
CA GLY A 91 -5.06 1.84 -6.16
C GLY A 91 -3.68 2.37 -6.56
N PRO A 92 -3.16 2.00 -7.73
CA PRO A 92 -1.88 2.50 -8.23
C PRO A 92 -1.88 4.01 -8.48
N GLN A 93 -3.06 4.62 -8.69
CA GLN A 93 -3.22 6.06 -8.91
C GLN A 93 -3.44 6.88 -7.64
N THR A 94 -3.78 6.24 -6.52
CA THR A 94 -4.22 6.93 -5.30
C THR A 94 -3.22 6.80 -4.16
N LEU A 95 -2.02 6.27 -4.42
CA LEU A 95 -0.99 6.06 -3.39
C LEU A 95 -0.57 7.34 -2.65
N HIS A 96 -0.73 8.50 -3.27
CA HIS A 96 -0.44 9.81 -2.66
C HIS A 96 -1.39 10.16 -1.50
N ARG A 97 -2.58 9.54 -1.45
CA ARG A 97 -3.58 9.70 -0.39
C ARG A 97 -3.35 8.76 0.79
N LEU A 98 -2.42 7.80 0.67
CA LEU A 98 -2.16 6.78 1.69
C LEU A 98 -1.94 7.37 3.10
N PRO A 99 -1.17 8.46 3.31
CA PRO A 99 -1.00 9.03 4.66
C PRO A 99 -2.32 9.48 5.29
N GLU A 100 -3.20 10.11 4.51
CA GLU A 100 -4.52 10.56 4.94
C GLU A 100 -5.44 9.37 5.23
N MET A 101 -5.47 8.39 4.32
CA MET A 101 -6.26 7.16 4.50
C MET A 101 -5.83 6.39 5.76
N LEU A 102 -4.52 6.33 6.04
CA LEU A 102 -4.02 5.72 7.27
C LEU A 102 -4.48 6.50 8.50
N ALA A 103 -4.51 7.83 8.47
CA ALA A 103 -5.01 8.64 9.58
C ALA A 103 -6.51 8.45 9.81
N GLU A 104 -7.29 8.26 8.74
CA GLU A 104 -8.73 8.03 8.79
C GLU A 104 -9.13 6.62 9.22
N ALA A 105 -8.30 5.61 8.93
CA ALA A 105 -8.63 4.21 9.14
C ALA A 105 -8.96 3.91 10.61
N LYS A 106 -10.19 3.44 10.84
CA LYS A 106 -10.71 2.95 12.12
C LYS A 106 -10.91 1.44 12.05
N SER A 107 -10.88 0.76 13.20
CA SER A 107 -10.91 -0.71 13.28
C SER A 107 -12.18 -1.40 12.79
N GLU A 108 -13.16 -0.69 12.23
CA GLU A 108 -14.46 -1.25 11.83
C GLU A 108 -14.53 -1.66 10.35
N SER A 109 -13.88 -0.90 9.46
CA SER A 109 -13.86 -1.17 8.02
C SER A 109 -12.63 -0.56 7.35
N PRO A 110 -12.11 -1.17 6.27
CA PRO A 110 -11.02 -0.59 5.53
C PRO A 110 -11.46 0.71 4.86
N VAL A 111 -10.57 1.71 4.86
CA VAL A 111 -10.67 2.86 3.98
C VAL A 111 -10.25 2.43 2.58
N VAL A 112 -11.13 2.58 1.59
CA VAL A 112 -10.90 2.11 0.23
C VAL A 112 -10.89 3.29 -0.74
N ASP A 113 -9.78 3.49 -1.43
CA ASP A 113 -9.71 4.42 -2.57
C ASP A 113 -8.93 3.78 -3.72
N ILE A 114 -9.69 3.24 -4.66
CA ILE A 114 -9.19 2.59 -5.87
C ILE A 114 -9.58 3.38 -7.13
N SER A 115 -9.92 4.66 -6.96
CA SER A 115 -10.29 5.54 -8.05
C SER A 115 -9.12 5.77 -9.02
N PHE A 116 -9.45 6.21 -10.23
CA PHE A 116 -8.48 6.56 -11.27
C PHE A 116 -8.70 8.03 -11.66
N PRO A 117 -8.21 8.99 -10.85
CA PRO A 117 -8.32 10.40 -11.16
C PRO A 117 -7.48 10.75 -12.39
N GLU A 118 -7.95 11.70 -13.21
CA GLU A 118 -7.31 12.02 -14.49
C GLU A 118 -5.87 12.55 -14.31
N ILE A 119 -5.62 13.49 -13.38
CA ILE A 119 -4.27 13.97 -13.05
C ILE A 119 -4.25 14.50 -11.61
N GLU A 120 -3.70 13.73 -10.66
CA GLU A 120 -3.40 14.20 -9.29
C GLU A 120 -2.16 13.53 -8.66
N LYS A 121 -1.81 12.31 -9.07
CA LYS A 121 -0.76 11.49 -8.42
C LYS A 121 0.59 12.21 -8.38
N PHE A 122 1.16 12.53 -9.53
CA PHE A 122 2.55 12.99 -9.62
C PHE A 122 2.78 14.38 -9.03
N ASP A 123 1.76 15.25 -9.03
CA ASP A 123 1.84 16.61 -8.47
C ASP A 123 1.88 16.62 -6.93
N ARG A 124 1.51 15.51 -6.30
CA ARG A 124 1.45 15.34 -4.83
C ARG A 124 2.59 14.50 -4.28
N LEU A 125 3.45 13.99 -5.15
CA LEU A 125 4.56 13.14 -4.78
C LEU A 125 5.77 13.99 -4.32
N PRO A 126 6.42 13.67 -3.18
CA PRO A 126 7.60 14.39 -2.71
C PRO A 126 8.81 14.27 -3.65
N GLN A 127 9.89 15.02 -3.42
CA GLN A 127 11.09 14.80 -4.22
C GLN A 127 11.70 13.41 -3.93
N PRO A 128 12.09 12.63 -4.95
CA PRO A 128 12.66 11.31 -4.74
C PRO A 128 14.01 11.39 -4.02
N LEU A 129 14.21 10.54 -3.03
CA LEU A 129 15.51 10.37 -2.37
C LEU A 129 16.32 9.29 -3.12
N ALA A 130 17.51 9.64 -3.59
CA ALA A 130 18.40 8.71 -4.30
C ALA A 130 19.63 8.37 -3.45
N ASN A 131 19.71 7.11 -3.00
CA ASN A 131 20.85 6.61 -2.21
C ASN A 131 21.86 5.80 -3.07
N SER A 132 21.66 5.72 -4.38
CA SER A 132 22.51 4.96 -5.30
C SER A 132 22.65 5.66 -6.66
N CYS A 133 23.59 5.19 -7.49
CA CYS A 133 23.76 5.69 -8.86
C CYS A 133 22.67 5.22 -9.84
N GLN A 134 21.63 4.51 -9.38
CA GLN A 134 20.53 3.98 -10.18
C GLN A 134 19.18 4.27 -9.53
N ALA A 135 18.17 4.56 -10.34
CA ALA A 135 16.79 4.76 -9.90
C ALA A 135 15.81 4.27 -10.97
N TYR A 136 14.64 3.82 -10.54
CA TYR A 136 13.53 3.54 -11.44
C TYR A 136 12.80 4.85 -11.79
N LEU A 137 12.35 4.97 -13.04
CA LEU A 137 11.54 6.09 -13.52
C LEU A 137 10.33 5.54 -14.28
N THR A 138 9.13 6.00 -13.91
CA THR A 138 7.92 5.71 -14.67
C THR A 138 7.78 6.74 -15.79
N VAL A 139 7.84 6.27 -17.05
CA VAL A 139 7.69 7.13 -18.25
C VAL A 139 6.24 7.17 -18.75
N MET A 140 5.49 6.08 -18.53
CA MET A 140 4.10 5.92 -18.95
C MET A 140 3.40 4.96 -17.97
N GLU A 141 2.13 5.24 -17.66
CA GLU A 141 1.23 4.32 -16.96
C GLU A 141 0.01 4.07 -17.86
N GLY A 142 -0.37 2.81 -18.04
CA GLY A 142 -1.36 2.41 -19.05
C GLY A 142 -0.71 1.74 -20.27
N CYS A 143 -1.47 1.65 -21.36
CA CYS A 143 -1.05 1.05 -22.63
C CYS A 143 -1.30 2.01 -23.79
#